data_AF-A0A7L2T791-F1
#
_entry.id   AF-A0A7L2T791-F1
#
_cell.length_a   1.000
_cell.length_b   1.000
_cell.length_c   1.000
_cell.angle_alpha   90.00
_cell.angle_beta   90.00
_cell.angle_gamma   90.00
#
_symmetry.space_group_name_H-M   'P 1'
#
loop_
_entity.id
_entity.type
_entity.pdbx_description
1 polymer ?
#
loop_
_entity_poly.entity_id
_entity_poly.type
_entity_poly.pdbx_seq_one_letter_code
_entity_poly.pdbx_strand_id
1 'polypeptide(L)' 'DPYSMFRPKRYAGTKEDPNLVPSITNKRIVGCVCEEDNSYVVWFWLHKGEAQRCPSCGSHYKLIPHELPH' A
#
# COMPACT_ATOMS: atom_id res chain seq x y z
N ASP A 1 -8.06 -7.70 10.47
CA ASP A 1 -6.84 -7.35 11.23
C ASP A 1 -6.76 -5.84 11.39
N PRO A 2 -7.47 -5.25 12.36
CA PRO A 2 -7.52 -3.80 12.54
C PRO A 2 -6.19 -3.21 13.02
N TYR A 3 -5.35 -4.02 13.68
CA TYR A 3 -4.11 -3.58 14.31
C TYR A 3 -2.85 -3.90 13.48
N SER A 4 -3.01 -4.30 12.20
CA SER A 4 -1.89 -4.62 11.30
C SER A 4 -0.91 -5.66 11.87
N MET A 5 -1.42 -6.66 12.58
CA MET A 5 -0.59 -7.73 13.17
C MET A 5 -0.05 -8.71 12.12
N PHE A 6 -0.74 -8.84 10.98
CA PHE A 6 -0.38 -9.74 9.91
C PHE A 6 0.16 -8.98 8.69
N ARG A 7 0.89 -9.72 7.85
CA ARG A 7 1.32 -9.17 6.56
C ARG A 7 0.11 -8.79 5.70
N PRO A 8 0.19 -7.66 4.96
CA PRO A 8 -0.86 -7.28 4.02
C PRO A 8 -1.14 -8.37 2.98
N LYS A 9 -2.38 -8.40 2.49
CA LYS A 9 -2.78 -9.28 1.40
C LYS A 9 -1.98 -8.95 0.12
N ARG A 10 -1.64 -9.97 -0.66
CA ARG A 10 -1.01 -9.81 -1.99
C ARG A 10 -2.07 -9.43 -3.03
N TYR A 11 -1.74 -8.45 -3.87
CA TYR A 11 -2.52 -7.99 -5.03
C TYR A 11 -1.63 -8.05 -6.28
N ALA A 12 -2.22 -8.01 -7.48
CA ALA A 12 -1.44 -7.98 -8.72
C ALA A 12 -0.67 -6.66 -8.89
N GLY A 13 -1.15 -5.56 -8.29
CA GLY A 13 -0.50 -4.25 -8.38
C GLY A 13 -0.68 -3.57 -9.74
N THR A 14 -1.68 -4.00 -10.52
CA THR A 14 -2.07 -3.38 -11.79
C THR A 14 -2.97 -2.18 -11.53
N LYS A 15 -3.31 -1.42 -12.58
CA LYS A 15 -4.21 -0.28 -12.45
C LYS A 15 -5.63 -0.73 -12.04
N GLU A 16 -6.04 -1.89 -12.53
CA GLU A 16 -7.35 -2.50 -12.29
C GLU A 16 -7.40 -3.24 -10.94
N ASP A 17 -6.28 -3.83 -10.51
CA ASP A 17 -6.11 -4.52 -9.23
C ASP A 17 -4.94 -3.93 -8.41
N PRO A 18 -5.10 -2.69 -7.89
CA PRO A 18 -4.05 -2.04 -7.11
C PRO A 18 -3.93 -2.65 -5.71
N ASN A 19 -2.76 -2.53 -5.11
CA ASN A 19 -2.56 -2.85 -3.70
C ASN A 19 -3.44 -1.95 -2.82
N LEU A 20 -4.42 -2.54 -2.13
CA LEU A 20 -5.29 -1.79 -1.23
C LEU A 20 -4.59 -1.57 0.10
N VAL A 21 -4.47 -0.30 0.49
CA VAL A 21 -3.76 0.13 1.71
C VAL A 21 -4.77 0.76 2.67
N PRO A 22 -5.20 0.04 3.71
CA PRO A 22 -6.11 0.58 4.73
C PRO A 22 -5.48 1.74 5.49
N SER A 23 -6.23 2.78 5.82
CA SER A 23 -5.73 3.90 6.62
C SER A 23 -6.85 4.56 7.41
N ILE A 24 -6.58 4.88 8.68
CA ILE A 24 -7.46 5.69 9.54
C ILE A 24 -7.34 7.20 9.24
N THR A 25 -6.38 7.61 8.40
CA THR A 25 -6.17 9.01 7.99
C THR A 25 -6.07 9.14 6.46
N ASN A 26 -5.94 10.37 5.96
CA ASN A 26 -5.84 10.66 4.53
C ASN A 26 -4.47 10.34 3.89
N LYS A 27 -3.49 9.82 4.64
CA LYS A 27 -2.21 9.32 4.08
C LYS A 27 -1.59 8.22 4.93
N ARG A 28 -0.87 7.28 4.31
CA ARG A 28 -0.12 6.21 4.99
C ARG A 28 1.24 5.99 4.31
N ILE A 29 2.27 5.70 5.10
CA ILE A 29 3.58 5.31 4.57
C ILE A 29 3.45 3.91 3.95
N VAL A 30 3.92 3.76 2.72
CA VAL A 30 4.03 2.48 2.02
C VAL A 30 5.50 2.12 1.85
N GLY A 31 5.84 0.88 2.18
CA GLY A 31 7.11 0.26 1.83
C GLY A 31 6.88 -0.75 0.70
N CYS A 32 7.53 -0.53 -0.45
CA CYS A 32 7.48 -1.42 -1.59
C CYS A 32 8.81 -2.18 -1.70
N VAL A 33 8.74 -3.51 -1.65
CA VAL A 33 9.82 -4.42 -2.03
C VAL A 33 9.51 -4.87 -3.45
N CYS A 34 10.21 -4.30 -4.43
CA CYS A 34 9.82 -4.40 -5.85
C CYS A 34 9.96 -5.81 -6.43
N GLU A 35 10.98 -6.54 -6.00
CA GLU A 35 11.27 -7.93 -6.36
C GLU A 35 11.53 -8.70 -5.08
N GLU A 36 11.25 -10.02 -5.06
CA GLU A 36 11.28 -10.84 -3.85
C GLU A 36 12.62 -10.79 -3.10
N ASP A 37 13.72 -10.70 -3.84
CA ASP A 37 15.09 -10.71 -3.30
C ASP A 37 15.70 -9.31 -3.11
N ASN A 38 14.92 -8.24 -3.30
CA ASN A 38 15.44 -6.89 -3.11
C ASN A 38 15.82 -6.64 -1.64
N SER A 39 17.06 -6.21 -1.43
CA SER A 39 17.61 -5.88 -0.10
C SER A 39 17.27 -4.47 0.38
N TYR A 40 16.60 -3.66 -0.45
CA TYR A 40 16.18 -2.30 -0.11
C TYR A 40 14.66 -2.13 -0.30
N VAL A 41 14.09 -1.25 0.52
CA VAL A 41 12.66 -0.92 0.49
C VAL A 41 12.47 0.49 -0.07
N VAL A 42 11.57 0.63 -1.04
CA VAL A 42 11.17 1.93 -1.57
C VAL A 42 10.05 2.49 -0.70
N TRP A 43 10.32 3.61 -0.03
CA TRP A 43 9.37 4.27 0.87
C TRP A 43 8.74 5.51 0.24
N PHE A 44 7.42 5.64 0.35
CA PHE A 44 6.72 6.84 -0.10
C PHE A 44 5.41 7.05 0.66
N TRP A 45 4.93 8.29 0.64
CA TRP A 45 3.59 8.62 1.15
C TRP A 45 2.54 8.27 0.11
N LEU A 46 1.59 7.42 0.51
CA LEU A 46 0.35 7.19 -0.23
C LEU A 46 -0.73 8.10 0.35
N HIS A 47 -1.37 8.87 -0.50
CA HIS A 47 -2.41 9.84 -0.19
C HIS A 47 -3.78 9.30 -0.62
N LYS A 48 -4.83 9.77 0.05
CA LYS A 48 -6.22 9.53 -0.34
C LYS A 48 -6.48 10.11 -1.74
N GLY A 49 -7.14 9.33 -2.60
CA GLY A 49 -7.53 9.75 -3.94
C GLY A 49 -7.35 8.65 -4.97
N GLU A 50 -6.86 9.02 -6.14
CA GLU A 50 -6.50 8.09 -7.21
C GLU A 50 -5.34 7.17 -6.79
N ALA A 51 -5.22 6.02 -7.46
CA ALA A 51 -4.13 5.10 -7.20
C ALA A 51 -2.80 5.76 -7.59
N GLN A 52 -1.82 5.68 -6.69
CA GLN A 52 -0.46 6.15 -6.94
C GLN A 52 0.44 4.95 -7.26
N ARG A 53 1.60 5.22 -7.85
CA ARG A 53 2.54 4.20 -8.28
C ARG A 53 3.81 4.24 -7.46
N CYS A 54 4.39 3.08 -7.18
CA CYS A 54 5.74 3.00 -6.65
C CYS A 54 6.71 3.70 -7.61
N PRO A 55 7.59 4.61 -7.15
CA PRO A 55 8.49 5.35 -8.03
C PRO A 55 9.57 4.47 -8.69
N SER A 56 9.78 3.25 -8.21
CA SER A 56 10.76 2.31 -8.76
C SER A 56 10.15 1.31 -9.74
N CYS A 57 9.21 0.45 -9.29
CA CYS A 57 8.63 -0.61 -10.14
C CYS A 57 7.30 -0.23 -10.81
N GLY A 58 6.71 0.90 -10.44
CA GLY A 58 5.44 1.34 -11.03
C GLY A 58 4.20 0.55 -10.60
N SER A 59 4.29 -0.35 -9.61
CA SER A 59 3.14 -1.05 -9.03
C SER A 59 2.15 -0.06 -8.42
N HIS A 60 0.85 -0.32 -8.58
CA HIS A 60 -0.22 0.58 -8.14
C HIS A 60 -0.63 0.30 -6.69
N TYR A 61 -0.90 1.38 -5.96
CA TYR A 61 -1.35 1.39 -4.57
C TYR A 61 -2.53 2.35 -4.44
N LYS A 62 -3.58 1.91 -3.74
CA LYS A 62 -4.77 2.73 -3.49
C LYS A 62 -5.09 2.76 -2.00
N LEU A 63 -5.18 3.96 -1.45
CA LEU A 63 -5.54 4.16 -0.06
C LEU A 63 -7.04 3.96 0.12
N ILE A 64 -7.43 3.08 1.05
CA ILE A 64 -8.83 2.85 1.40
C ILE A 64 -9.07 3.28 2.85
N PRO A 65 -10.24 3.88 3.15
CA PRO A 65 -10.63 4.17 4.53
C PRO A 65 -10.67 2.89 5.37
N HIS A 66 -10.22 2.98 6.61
CA HIS A 66 -10.30 1.91 7.59
C HIS A 66 -10.79 2.46 8.91
N GLU A 67 -11.80 1.82 9.50
CA GLU A 67 -12.30 2.15 10.83
C GLU A 67 -11.76 1.13 11.83
N LEU A 68 -11.30 1.62 12.98
CA LEU A 68 -10.89 0.76 14.09
C LEU A 68 -12.12 0.47 14.96
N PRO A 69 -12.34 -0.79 15.35
CA PRO A 69 -13.33 -1.10 16.37
C PRO A 69 -12.92 -0.48 17.71
N HIS A 70 -13.90 0.07 18.42
CA HIS A 70 -13.75 0.67 19.76
C HIS A 70 -13.72 -0.38 20.86
#